data_AF-K1YLH5-F1
#
_entry.id   AF-K1YLH5-F1
#
_cell.length_a   1.000
_cell.length_b   1.000
_cell.length_c   1.000
_cell.angle_alpha   90.00
_cell.angle_beta   90.00
_cell.angle_gamma   90.00
#
_symmetry.space_group_name_H-M   'P 1'
#
loop_
_entity.id
_entity.type
_entity.pdbx_description
1 polymer ?
#
loop_
_entity_poly.entity_id
_entity_poly.type
_entity_poly.pdbx_seq_one_letter_code
_entity_poly.pdbx_strand_id
1 'polypeptide(L)'
;MIKTLDDIRDIFNILHDGDIIDYEEKEKDLKLRVKISYLTERVREGYSYFTVTLFNYIKIQLETWPNQKGHEPEFYRDLNQIFQANLWILDAEIKEKSIVVSCSQADTAFDYCGGYLAFTSESAKVEDEAGKEYTIEELGNLSEAYWEEWENNNKNKI
;
A
#
# COMPACT_ATOMS: atom_id res chain seq x y z
N MET A 1 -13.58 5.93 -9.15
CA MET A 1 -13.69 4.52 -8.71
C MET A 1 -12.89 3.64 -9.64
N ILE A 2 -11.88 2.97 -9.08
CA ILE A 2 -10.92 2.10 -9.77
C ILE A 2 -11.49 0.68 -9.79
N LYS A 3 -11.51 -0.01 -10.93
CA LYS A 3 -12.31 -1.24 -11.09
C LYS A 3 -11.58 -2.44 -11.68
N THR A 4 -10.45 -2.24 -12.35
CA THR A 4 -9.71 -3.36 -12.93
C THR A 4 -8.69 -3.88 -11.93
N LEU A 5 -8.33 -5.17 -12.07
CA LEU A 5 -7.32 -5.78 -11.21
C LEU A 5 -5.94 -5.11 -11.43
N ASP A 6 -5.62 -4.76 -12.67
CA ASP A 6 -4.42 -4.00 -13.02
C ASP A 6 -4.38 -2.64 -12.34
N ASP A 7 -5.48 -1.87 -12.38
CA ASP A 7 -5.50 -0.56 -11.72
C ASP A 7 -5.39 -0.71 -10.19
N ILE A 8 -6.01 -1.73 -9.58
CA ILE A 8 -5.89 -1.95 -8.13
C ILE A 8 -4.45 -2.32 -7.76
N ARG A 9 -3.78 -3.17 -8.54
CA ARG A 9 -2.33 -3.43 -8.38
C ARG A 9 -1.55 -2.12 -8.48
N ASP A 10 -1.86 -1.31 -9.48
CA ASP A 10 -1.12 -0.09 -9.77
C ASP A 10 -1.26 0.97 -8.67
N ILE A 11 -2.35 0.99 -7.90
CA ILE A 11 -2.45 1.80 -6.68
C ILE A 11 -1.25 1.53 -5.76
N PHE A 12 -0.95 0.26 -5.47
CA PHE A 12 0.11 -0.10 -4.54
C PHE A 12 1.51 0.10 -5.14
N ASN A 13 1.67 -0.06 -6.46
CA ASN A 13 2.91 0.29 -7.14
C ASN A 13 3.16 1.81 -7.16
N ILE A 14 2.11 2.62 -7.32
CA ILE A 14 2.22 4.08 -7.26
C ILE A 14 2.52 4.53 -5.83
N LEU A 15 1.88 3.89 -4.85
CA LEU A 15 2.10 4.15 -3.42
C LEU A 15 3.28 3.35 -2.84
N HIS A 16 4.20 2.87 -3.68
CA HIS A 16 5.45 2.26 -3.20
C HIS A 16 6.20 3.26 -2.31
N ASP A 17 6.98 2.71 -1.41
CA ASP A 17 7.61 3.41 -0.29
C ASP A 17 6.62 4.02 0.74
N GLY A 18 5.31 3.81 0.58
CA GLY A 18 4.30 4.18 1.56
C GLY A 18 4.13 3.14 2.68
N ASP A 19 3.82 3.60 3.89
CA ASP A 19 3.52 2.75 5.04
C ASP A 19 2.01 2.62 5.24
N ILE A 20 1.48 1.39 5.28
CA ILE A 20 0.13 1.13 5.80
C ILE A 20 0.21 1.26 7.33
N ILE A 21 -0.36 2.34 7.86
CA ILE A 21 -0.23 2.74 9.28
C ILE A 21 -1.51 2.54 10.11
N ASP A 22 -2.64 2.34 9.45
CA ASP A 22 -3.94 2.17 10.11
C ASP A 22 -4.93 1.51 9.15
N TYR A 23 -5.97 0.88 9.70
CA TYR A 23 -7.06 0.33 8.91
C TYR A 23 -8.41 0.51 9.61
N GLU A 24 -9.47 0.56 8.80
CA GLU A 24 -10.84 0.54 9.27
C GLU A 24 -11.61 -0.47 8.41
N GLU A 25 -12.23 -1.46 9.05
CA GLU A 25 -13.14 -2.37 8.38
C GLU A 25 -14.58 -1.94 8.64
N LYS A 26 -15.38 -1.87 7.57
CA LYS A 26 -16.84 -1.72 7.66
C LYS A 26 -17.52 -2.67 6.70
N GLU A 27 -18.25 -3.63 7.26
CA GLU A 27 -18.92 -4.70 6.51
C GLU A 27 -17.95 -5.53 5.66
N LYS A 28 -17.81 -5.23 4.37
CA LYS A 28 -16.85 -5.88 3.46
C LYS A 28 -15.89 -4.90 2.80
N ASP A 29 -15.87 -3.66 3.27
CA ASP A 29 -14.98 -2.62 2.78
C ASP A 29 -13.83 -2.46 3.77
N LEU A 30 -12.62 -2.44 3.23
CA LEU A 30 -11.40 -2.24 4.01
C LEU A 30 -10.78 -0.90 3.60
N LYS A 31 -10.68 0.02 4.55
CA LYS A 31 -9.92 1.25 4.39
C LYS A 31 -8.54 1.06 4.97
N LEU A 32 -7.53 1.46 4.22
CA LEU A 32 -6.13 1.49 4.62
C LEU A 32 -5.65 2.94 4.58
N ARG A 33 -5.01 3.40 5.65
CA ARG A 33 -4.28 4.68 5.62
C ARG A 33 -2.85 4.40 5.23
N VAL A 34 -2.44 4.93 4.07
CA VAL A 34 -1.09 4.78 3.53
C VAL A 34 -0.37 6.10 3.69
N LYS A 35 0.58 6.15 4.64
CA LYS A 35 1.43 7.29 4.88
C LYS A 35 2.54 7.35 3.83
N ILE A 36 2.63 8.45 3.09
CA ILE A 36 3.59 8.61 2.00
C ILE A 36 3.94 10.10 1.84
N SER A 37 4.86 10.57 2.67
CA SER A 37 5.14 12.02 2.83
C SER A 37 5.47 12.70 1.51
N TYR A 38 6.29 12.07 0.66
CA TYR A 38 6.77 12.71 -0.56
C TYR A 38 5.66 12.96 -1.60
N LEU A 39 4.61 12.13 -1.65
CA LEU A 39 3.45 12.39 -2.51
C LEU A 39 2.44 13.32 -1.84
N THR A 40 2.21 13.16 -0.53
CA THR A 40 1.17 13.90 0.19
C THR A 40 1.52 15.37 0.37
N GLU A 41 2.79 15.70 0.63
CA GLU A 41 3.28 17.08 0.71
C GLU A 41 3.03 17.88 -0.59
N ARG A 42 2.95 17.19 -1.73
CA ARG A 42 2.69 17.80 -3.05
C ARG A 42 1.22 18.10 -3.30
N VAL A 43 0.33 17.32 -2.69
CA VAL A 43 -1.10 17.62 -2.72
C VAL A 43 -1.36 18.86 -1.90
N ARG A 44 -0.85 18.87 -0.66
CA ARG A 44 -0.97 19.99 0.26
C ARG A 44 0.02 19.85 1.41
N GLU A 45 0.65 20.96 1.78
CA GLU A 45 1.47 21.02 2.99
C GLU A 45 0.65 20.59 4.22
N GLY A 46 1.21 19.67 5.00
CA GLY A 46 0.58 19.12 6.20
C GLY A 46 -0.26 17.87 5.97
N TYR A 47 -0.51 17.45 4.71
CA TYR A 47 -1.02 16.11 4.46
C TYR A 47 0.09 15.08 4.63
N SER A 48 -0.30 13.88 5.04
CA SER A 48 0.58 12.83 5.53
C SER A 48 0.19 11.44 5.00
N TYR A 49 -1.09 11.22 4.67
CA TYR A 49 -1.55 9.93 4.13
C TYR A 49 -2.58 10.06 3.01
N PHE A 50 -2.68 9.00 2.21
CA PHE A 50 -3.87 8.71 1.40
C PHE A 50 -4.71 7.64 2.09
N THR A 51 -6.02 7.67 1.85
CA THR A 51 -6.93 6.60 2.24
C THR A 51 -7.21 5.74 1.01
N VAL A 52 -6.81 4.46 1.06
CA VAL A 52 -7.16 3.46 0.05
C VAL A 52 -8.34 2.65 0.57
N THR A 53 -9.49 2.74 -0.09
CA THR A 53 -10.66 1.90 0.22
C THR A 53 -10.73 0.76 -0.78
N LEU A 54 -10.67 -0.48 -0.30
CA LEU A 54 -10.91 -1.71 -1.04
C LEU A 54 -12.36 -2.14 -0.82
N PHE A 55 -13.17 -2.12 -1.88
CA PHE A 55 -14.59 -2.43 -1.78
C PHE A 55 -14.87 -3.91 -2.01
N ASN A 56 -15.67 -4.49 -1.11
CA ASN A 56 -16.02 -5.90 -1.11
C ASN A 56 -14.78 -6.81 -1.21
N TYR A 57 -13.82 -6.59 -0.32
CA TYR A 57 -12.58 -7.36 -0.31
C TYR A 57 -12.86 -8.82 0.12
N ILE A 58 -12.13 -9.77 -0.45
CA ILE A 58 -12.28 -11.20 -0.20
C ILE A 58 -10.91 -11.84 -0.05
N LYS A 59 -10.80 -12.81 0.90
CA LYS A 59 -9.60 -13.64 1.14
C LYS A 59 -8.32 -12.83 1.40
N ILE A 60 -8.38 -11.82 2.26
CA ILE A 60 -7.17 -11.13 2.70
C ILE A 60 -6.30 -12.06 3.56
N GLN A 61 -5.00 -12.06 3.32
CA GLN A 61 -4.04 -12.85 4.08
C GLN A 61 -2.65 -12.21 4.00
N LEU A 62 -1.90 -12.23 5.10
CA LEU A 62 -0.47 -11.96 5.10
C LEU A 62 0.27 -13.30 5.25
N GLU A 63 1.11 -13.63 4.27
CA GLU A 63 2.14 -14.66 4.40
C GLU A 63 3.43 -14.00 4.85
N THR A 64 3.89 -14.27 6.07
CA THR A 64 5.05 -13.58 6.64
C THR A 64 6.37 -14.03 6.03
N TRP A 65 7.36 -13.15 6.04
CA TRP A 65 8.76 -13.49 5.77
C TRP A 65 9.49 -13.65 7.11
N PRO A 66 9.78 -14.89 7.55
CA PRO A 66 10.43 -15.11 8.84
C PRO A 66 11.80 -14.44 8.89
N ASN A 67 12.11 -13.75 9.99
CA ASN A 67 13.41 -13.10 10.17
C ASN A 67 14.47 -14.03 10.78
N GLN A 68 14.07 -15.26 11.16
CA GLN A 68 14.94 -16.29 11.72
C GLN A 68 15.11 -17.47 10.75
N LYS A 69 16.35 -17.94 10.61
CA LYS A 69 16.67 -19.05 9.73
C LYS A 69 16.01 -20.35 10.25
N GLY A 70 15.27 -21.02 9.37
CA GLY A 70 14.63 -22.32 9.66
C GLY A 70 13.23 -22.19 10.27
N HIS A 71 12.68 -20.98 10.37
CA HIS A 71 11.28 -20.77 10.68
C HIS A 71 10.47 -20.80 9.38
N GLU A 72 9.26 -21.37 9.46
CA GLU A 72 8.31 -21.41 8.35
C GLU A 72 7.46 -20.13 8.33
N PRO A 73 6.98 -19.68 7.16
CA PRO A 73 6.02 -18.58 7.06
C PRO A 73 4.77 -18.82 7.90
N GLU A 74 4.30 -17.76 8.55
CA GLU A 74 2.98 -17.73 9.20
C GLU A 74 1.94 -17.09 8.27
N PHE A 75 0.69 -17.51 8.43
CA PHE A 75 -0.42 -17.05 7.60
C PHE A 75 -1.48 -16.35 8.44
N TYR A 76 -1.44 -15.02 8.47
CA TYR A 76 -2.44 -14.21 9.19
C TYR A 76 -3.63 -13.91 8.29
N ARG A 77 -4.83 -14.19 8.79
CA ARG A 77 -6.11 -13.92 8.10
C ARG A 77 -7.01 -12.97 8.88
N ASP A 78 -6.70 -12.74 10.15
CA ASP A 78 -7.36 -11.75 10.97
C ASP A 78 -6.73 -10.38 10.72
N LEU A 79 -7.55 -9.35 10.48
CA LEU A 79 -7.06 -8.01 10.17
C LEU A 79 -6.21 -7.41 11.31
N ASN A 80 -6.56 -7.68 12.58
CA ASN A 80 -5.77 -7.18 13.71
C ASN A 80 -4.39 -7.85 13.74
N GLN A 81 -4.29 -9.12 13.34
CA GLN A 81 -2.99 -9.81 13.21
C GLN A 81 -2.19 -9.32 12.00
N ILE A 82 -2.86 -9.04 10.87
CA ILE A 82 -2.19 -8.56 9.64
C ILE A 82 -1.59 -7.17 9.86
N PHE A 83 -2.37 -6.26 10.46
CA PHE A 83 -2.01 -4.85 10.62
C PHE A 83 -1.57 -4.49 12.05
N GLN A 84 -1.13 -5.48 12.84
CA GLN A 84 -0.50 -5.23 14.15
C GLN A 84 0.82 -4.46 14.03
N ALA A 85 1.51 -4.63 12.90
CA ALA A 85 2.73 -3.93 12.52
C ALA A 85 2.44 -3.02 11.32
N ASN A 86 3.12 -1.87 11.25
CA ASN A 86 3.08 -1.06 10.04
C ASN A 86 3.73 -1.84 8.89
N LEU A 87 3.07 -1.86 7.73
CA LEU A 87 3.54 -2.57 6.55
C LEU A 87 4.02 -1.55 5.51
N TRP A 88 5.31 -1.56 5.24
CA TRP A 88 5.94 -0.71 4.24
C TRP A 88 5.83 -1.34 2.86
N ILE A 89 5.17 -0.66 1.91
CA ILE A 89 4.87 -1.18 0.57
C ILE A 89 6.13 -1.15 -0.29
N LEU A 90 6.52 -2.32 -0.81
CA LEU A 90 7.68 -2.47 -1.70
C LEU A 90 7.25 -2.52 -3.17
N ASP A 91 6.32 -3.41 -3.49
CA ASP A 91 5.75 -3.59 -4.82
C ASP A 91 4.40 -4.31 -4.76
N ALA A 92 3.72 -4.39 -5.90
CA ALA A 92 2.53 -5.18 -6.07
C ALA A 92 2.47 -5.87 -7.44
N GLU A 93 1.99 -7.12 -7.42
CA GLU A 93 1.79 -7.94 -8.61
C GLU A 93 0.42 -8.64 -8.60
N ILE A 94 0.08 -9.27 -9.72
CA ILE A 94 -1.12 -10.09 -9.85
C ILE A 94 -0.73 -11.56 -9.92
N LYS A 95 -1.18 -12.36 -8.96
CA LYS A 95 -1.00 -13.82 -8.93
C LYS A 95 -2.34 -14.51 -8.79
N GLU A 96 -2.64 -15.44 -9.70
CA GLU A 96 -3.87 -16.25 -9.65
C GLU A 96 -5.17 -15.43 -9.47
N LYS A 97 -5.26 -14.26 -10.13
CA LYS A 97 -6.36 -13.28 -10.02
C LYS A 97 -6.49 -12.56 -8.67
N SER A 98 -5.47 -12.64 -7.82
CA SER A 98 -5.35 -11.88 -6.57
C SER A 98 -4.30 -10.80 -6.71
N ILE A 99 -4.48 -9.69 -6.00
CA ILE A 99 -3.44 -8.70 -5.76
C ILE A 99 -2.52 -9.27 -4.69
N VAL A 100 -1.21 -9.21 -4.93
CA VAL A 100 -0.19 -9.56 -3.95
C VAL A 100 0.72 -8.37 -3.78
N VAL A 101 0.70 -7.78 -2.60
CA VAL A 101 1.55 -6.66 -2.23
C VAL A 101 2.70 -7.18 -1.39
N SER A 102 3.93 -6.97 -1.84
CA SER A 102 5.12 -7.27 -1.05
C SER A 102 5.33 -6.14 -0.06
N CYS A 103 5.38 -6.46 1.23
CA CYS A 103 5.57 -5.48 2.27
C CYS A 103 6.78 -5.83 3.14
N SER A 104 7.51 -4.82 3.61
CA SER A 104 8.46 -4.96 4.71
C SER A 104 7.86 -4.46 6.02
N GLN A 105 8.45 -4.85 7.15
CA GLN A 105 8.12 -4.33 8.47
C GLN A 105 9.43 -4.22 9.28
N ALA A 106 9.59 -3.13 10.04
CA ALA A 106 10.84 -2.83 10.74
C ALA A 106 10.77 -3.00 12.27
N ASP A 107 9.60 -3.29 12.83
CA ASP A 107 9.42 -3.48 14.27
C ASP A 107 10.03 -4.82 14.72
N THR A 108 11.11 -4.71 15.47
CA THR A 108 11.87 -5.83 16.04
C THR A 108 11.11 -6.64 17.10
N ALA A 109 9.93 -6.17 17.54
CA ALA A 109 9.06 -6.94 18.42
C ALA A 109 8.46 -8.18 17.73
N PHE A 110 8.43 -8.20 16.40
CA PHE A 110 7.93 -9.33 15.61
C PHE A 110 9.07 -10.22 15.09
N ASP A 111 8.76 -11.50 14.87
CA ASP A 111 9.68 -12.53 14.37
C ASP A 111 9.65 -12.69 12.84
N TYR A 112 9.02 -11.75 12.14
CA TYR A 112 9.05 -11.60 10.69
C TYR A 112 9.62 -10.24 10.27
N CYS A 113 10.01 -10.05 9.01
CA CYS A 113 10.54 -8.78 8.48
C CYS A 113 9.68 -8.18 7.36
N GLY A 114 8.51 -8.75 7.14
CA GLY A 114 7.61 -8.39 6.06
C GLY A 114 6.71 -9.55 5.67
N GLY A 115 6.18 -9.51 4.47
CA GLY A 115 5.36 -10.58 3.93
C GLY A 115 4.67 -10.23 2.62
N TYR A 116 3.92 -11.20 2.12
CA TYR A 116 3.02 -11.02 0.99
C TYR A 116 1.59 -10.81 1.49
N LEU A 117 1.09 -9.58 1.35
CA LEU A 117 -0.32 -9.26 1.60
C LEU A 117 -1.13 -9.57 0.35
N ALA A 118 -1.84 -10.69 0.36
CA ALA A 118 -2.67 -11.16 -0.74
C ALA A 118 -4.15 -10.86 -0.48
N PHE A 119 -4.86 -10.35 -1.48
CA PHE A 119 -6.32 -10.14 -1.40
C PHE A 119 -6.97 -10.07 -2.80
N THR A 120 -8.29 -10.13 -2.80
CA THR A 120 -9.12 -9.78 -3.96
C THR A 120 -10.09 -8.66 -3.57
N SER A 121 -10.46 -7.80 -4.51
CA SER A 121 -11.39 -6.69 -4.29
C SER A 121 -12.16 -6.44 -5.59
N GLU A 122 -13.42 -6.03 -5.50
CA GLU A 122 -14.22 -5.73 -6.70
C GLU A 122 -13.85 -4.37 -7.31
N SER A 123 -13.51 -3.42 -6.45
CA SER A 123 -13.06 -2.09 -6.84
C SER A 123 -12.23 -1.46 -5.73
N ALA A 124 -11.63 -0.32 -6.03
CA ALA A 124 -10.93 0.48 -5.06
C ALA A 124 -11.21 1.98 -5.27
N LYS A 125 -10.84 2.75 -4.26
CA LYS A 125 -10.80 4.21 -4.28
C LYS A 125 -9.58 4.69 -3.52
N VAL A 126 -8.98 5.78 -3.99
CA VAL A 126 -7.92 6.49 -3.28
C VAL A 126 -8.38 7.93 -3.03
N GLU A 127 -8.24 8.39 -1.80
CA GLU A 127 -8.61 9.73 -1.34
C GLU A 127 -7.46 10.40 -0.60
N ASP A 128 -7.29 11.70 -0.77
CA ASP A 128 -6.45 12.50 0.14
C ASP A 128 -7.17 12.79 1.49
N GLU A 129 -6.51 13.50 2.39
CA GLU A 129 -7.08 13.86 3.70
C GLU A 129 -8.28 14.82 3.63
N ALA A 130 -8.49 15.52 2.51
CA ALA A 130 -9.70 16.32 2.29
C ALA A 130 -10.85 15.52 1.66
N GLY A 131 -10.63 14.24 1.34
CA GLY A 131 -11.60 13.41 0.65
C GLY A 131 -11.67 13.68 -0.86
N LYS A 132 -10.66 14.32 -1.45
CA LYS A 132 -10.55 14.36 -2.92
C LYS A 132 -10.22 12.97 -3.41
N GLU A 133 -11.10 12.41 -4.24
CA GLU A 133 -10.85 11.13 -4.90
C GLU A 133 -9.87 11.30 -6.06
N TYR A 134 -9.00 10.29 -6.26
CA TYR A 134 -8.06 10.24 -7.38
C TYR A 134 -8.36 9.06 -8.30
N THR A 135 -8.26 9.32 -9.60
CA THR A 135 -8.15 8.27 -10.62
C THR A 135 -6.74 7.68 -10.64
N ILE A 136 -6.58 6.51 -11.28
CA ILE A 136 -5.27 5.89 -11.43
C ILE A 136 -4.31 6.78 -12.24
N GLU A 137 -4.81 7.47 -13.26
CA GLU A 137 -4.05 8.41 -14.08
C GLU A 137 -3.57 9.63 -13.26
N GLU A 138 -4.45 10.20 -12.42
CA GLU A 138 -4.07 11.32 -11.55
C GLU A 138 -3.03 10.92 -10.49
N LEU A 139 -3.13 9.71 -9.93
CA LEU A 139 -2.13 9.16 -9.02
C LEU A 139 -0.79 8.95 -9.74
N GLY A 140 -0.83 8.37 -10.94
CA GLY A 140 0.35 8.14 -11.77
C GLY A 140 1.07 9.45 -12.08
N ASN A 141 0.34 10.46 -12.56
CA ASN A 141 0.87 11.78 -12.84
C ASN A 141 1.50 12.45 -11.60
N LEU A 142 0.88 12.28 -10.42
CA LEU A 142 1.42 12.83 -9.16
C LEU A 142 2.77 12.21 -8.80
N SER A 143 2.90 10.89 -9.00
CA SER A 143 4.12 10.12 -8.72
C SER A 143 5.21 10.34 -9.76
N GLU A 144 4.88 10.33 -11.05
CA GLU A 144 5.84 10.60 -12.14
C GLU A 144 6.44 12.00 -12.01
N ALA A 145 5.63 13.02 -11.77
CA ALA A 145 6.13 14.37 -11.52
C ALA A 145 7.10 14.42 -10.32
N TYR A 146 7.05 13.46 -9.39
CA TYR A 146 7.95 13.41 -8.24
C TYR A 146 9.31 12.90 -8.64
N TRP A 147 9.31 11.76 -9.31
CA TRP A 147 10.53 11.14 -9.77
C TRP A 147 11.24 11.99 -10.82
N GLU A 148 10.52 12.66 -11.71
CA GLU A 148 11.12 13.59 -12.68
C GLU A 148 11.82 14.78 -12.00
N GLU A 149 11.18 15.42 -11.02
CA GLU A 149 11.80 16.53 -10.27
C GLU A 149 13.01 16.05 -9.45
N TRP A 150 12.89 14.89 -8.80
CA TRP A 150 13.97 14.28 -8.03
C TRP A 150 15.17 13.95 -8.94
N GLU A 151 14.94 13.35 -10.10
CA GLU A 151 15.98 13.06 -11.08
C GLU A 151 16.67 14.33 -11.58
N ASN A 152 15.89 15.37 -11.93
CA ASN A 152 16.43 16.63 -12.43
C ASN A 152 17.29 17.34 -11.36
N ASN A 153 16.86 17.31 -10.11
CA ASN A 153 17.60 17.91 -8.99
C ASN A 153 18.88 17.15 -8.64
N ASN A 154 18.95 15.84 -8.90
CA ASN A 154 20.16 15.04 -8.67
C ASN A 154 21.12 15.08 -9.86
N LYS A 155 20.63 15.19 -11.10
CA LYS A 155 21.47 15.39 -12.30
C LYS A 155 22.21 16.74 -12.28
N ASN A 156 21.61 17.79 -11.73
CA ASN A 156 22.21 19.13 -11.63
C ASN A 156 23.22 19.28 -10.47
N LYS A 157 23.50 18.22 -9.70
CA LYS A 157 24.45 18.21 -8.59
C LYS A 157 25.74 17.42 -8.90
N ILE A 158 25.91 16.96 -10.14
CA ILE A 158 27.09 16.25 -10.65
C ILE A 158 27.81 17.15 -11.66
#